data_AF-A0A850ZAT9-F1
#
_entry.id   AF-A0A850ZAT9-F1
#
_cell.length_a   1.000
_cell.length_b   1.000
_cell.length_c   1.000
_cell.angle_alpha   90.00
_cell.angle_beta   90.00
_cell.angle_gamma   90.00
#
_symmetry.space_group_name_H-M   'P 1'
#
loop_
_entity.id
_entity.type
_entity.pdbx_description
1 polymer ?
#
loop_
_entity_poly.entity_id
_entity_poly.type
_entity_poly.pdbx_seq_one_letter_code
_entity_poly.pdbx_strand_id
1 'polypeptide(L)'
;GEALAWVGHFPPGSLYGQLCQLLAMALGDRDPLATAGLLAESLGVTTRHQMLAIVHARTRKRRKAAAAGGDISDRLRGLSLQEGDPSQDSQDSQDSQS
;
A
#
# COMPACT_ATOMS: atom_id res chain seq x y z
N GLY A 1 20.79 -0.82 -20.61
CA GLY A 1 19.43 -1.13 -20.11
C GLY A 1 18.76 0.04 -19.40
N GLU A 2 19.11 1.29 -19.71
CA GLU A 2 18.59 2.49 -19.00
C GLU A 2 17.19 2.93 -19.45
N ALA A 3 16.80 2.60 -20.69
CA ALA A 3 15.52 3.02 -21.28
C ALA A 3 14.30 2.39 -20.57
N LEU A 4 14.45 1.21 -19.97
CA LEU A 4 13.36 0.50 -19.30
C LEU A 4 12.98 1.14 -17.95
N ALA A 5 13.91 1.84 -17.31
CA ALA A 5 13.68 2.47 -16.01
C ALA A 5 12.73 3.67 -16.10
N TRP A 6 12.83 4.46 -17.17
CA TRP A 6 11.96 5.63 -17.43
C TRP A 6 10.51 5.25 -17.70
N VAL A 7 10.33 4.07 -18.28
CA VAL A 7 9.05 3.50 -18.68
C VAL A 7 8.21 3.10 -17.44
N GLY A 8 8.81 2.96 -16.26
CA GLY A 8 8.11 2.67 -15.01
C GLY A 8 7.28 3.81 -14.39
N HIS A 9 7.45 5.07 -14.85
CA HIS A 9 6.94 6.23 -14.10
C HIS A 9 5.65 6.89 -14.65
N PHE A 10 5.07 6.42 -15.76
CA PHE A 10 3.94 7.09 -16.43
C PHE A 10 2.63 6.27 -16.41
N PRO A 11 1.51 6.83 -15.88
CA PRO A 11 0.15 6.46 -16.29
C PRO A 11 -0.39 7.56 -17.23
N PRO A 12 -0.51 7.30 -18.55
CA PRO A 12 -1.76 6.77 -19.10
C PRO A 12 -1.56 5.63 -20.12
N GLY A 13 -2.50 4.68 -20.13
CA GLY A 13 -2.45 3.37 -20.79
C GLY A 13 -2.49 3.30 -22.31
N SER A 14 -1.81 4.22 -22.99
CA SER A 14 -1.54 4.13 -24.43
C SER A 14 -0.15 4.65 -24.80
N LEU A 15 0.40 5.61 -24.04
CA LEU A 15 1.70 6.23 -24.33
C LEU A 15 2.86 5.23 -24.15
N TYR A 16 2.78 4.38 -23.13
CA TYR A 16 3.78 3.36 -22.84
C TYR A 16 4.00 2.42 -24.03
N GLY A 17 2.93 1.97 -24.68
CA GLY A 17 3.02 1.07 -25.82
C GLY A 17 3.70 1.73 -27.02
N GLN A 18 3.38 3.00 -27.27
CA GLN A 18 4.02 3.80 -28.31
C GLN A 18 5.51 4.04 -28.04
N LEU A 19 5.89 4.31 -26.78
CA LEU A 19 7.29 4.47 -26.39
C LEU A 19 8.09 3.17 -26.57
N CYS A 20 7.53 2.03 -26.17
CA CYS A 20 8.15 0.72 -26.38
C CYS A 20 8.32 0.41 -27.87
N GLN A 21 7.33 0.72 -28.71
CA GLN A 21 7.43 0.57 -30.16
C GLN A 21 8.50 1.50 -30.76
N LEU A 22 8.57 2.77 -30.33
CA LEU A 22 9.58 3.71 -30.79
C LEU A 22 11.00 3.25 -30.41
N LEU A 23 11.18 2.78 -29.17
CA LEU A 23 12.44 2.22 -28.70
C LEU A 23 12.83 0.95 -29.46
N ALA A 24 11.87 0.07 -29.74
CA ALA A 24 12.08 -1.14 -30.54
C ALA A 24 12.54 -0.79 -31.97
N MET A 25 11.92 0.21 -32.60
CA MET A 25 12.36 0.69 -33.91
C MET A 25 13.74 1.34 -33.88
N ALA A 26 14.08 2.05 -32.81
CA ALA A 26 15.39 2.68 -32.64
C ALA A 26 16.51 1.66 -32.36
N LEU A 27 16.21 0.56 -31.67
CA LEU A 27 17.16 -0.53 -31.42
C LEU A 27 17.38 -1.40 -32.67
N GLY A 28 16.30 -1.74 -33.37
CA GLY A 28 16.33 -2.52 -34.62
C GLY A 28 17.19 -3.79 -34.53
N ASP A 29 17.85 -4.14 -35.64
CA ASP A 29 18.70 -5.34 -35.76
C ASP A 29 19.95 -5.32 -34.86
N ARG A 30 20.28 -4.20 -34.23
CA ARG A 30 21.46 -4.10 -33.34
C ARG A 30 21.26 -4.87 -32.04
N ASP A 31 20.01 -5.02 -31.60
CA ASP A 31 19.64 -5.83 -30.45
C ASP A 31 18.22 -6.43 -30.64
N PRO A 32 18.13 -7.59 -31.33
CA PRO A 32 16.85 -8.21 -31.64
C PRO A 32 16.14 -8.74 -30.39
N LEU A 33 16.89 -9.10 -29.33
CA LEU A 33 16.32 -9.63 -28.09
C LEU A 33 15.65 -8.51 -27.29
N ALA A 34 16.31 -7.36 -27.14
CA ALA A 34 15.71 -6.21 -26.48
C ALA A 34 14.55 -5.63 -27.30
N THR A 35 14.64 -5.64 -28.63
CA THR A 35 13.54 -5.25 -29.54
C THR A 35 12.31 -6.14 -29.34
N ALA A 36 12.47 -7.47 -29.33
CA ALA A 36 11.37 -8.39 -29.08
C ALA A 36 10.73 -8.18 -27.69
N GLY A 37 11.55 -7.94 -26.67
CA GLY A 37 11.08 -7.61 -25.32
C GLY A 37 10.24 -6.34 -25.27
N LEU A 38 10.70 -5.26 -25.92
CA LEU A 38 9.97 -4.01 -26.02
C LEU A 38 8.66 -4.16 -26.80
N LEU A 39 8.65 -4.95 -27.88
CA LEU A 39 7.41 -5.24 -28.62
C LEU A 39 6.41 -6.02 -27.76
N ALA A 40 6.85 -7.03 -27.01
CA ALA A 40 6.01 -7.78 -26.08
C ALA A 40 5.44 -6.86 -24.97
N GLU A 41 6.27 -6.00 -24.39
CA GLU A 41 5.86 -4.97 -23.42
C GLU A 41 4.82 -4.02 -24.02
N SER A 42 4.97 -3.62 -25.29
CA SER A 42 4.01 -2.74 -25.98
C SER A 42 2.62 -3.35 -26.16
N LEU A 43 2.53 -4.67 -26.28
CA LEU A 43 1.28 -5.42 -26.39
C LEU A 43 0.67 -5.72 -25.01
N GLY A 44 1.49 -5.80 -23.96
CA GLY A 44 1.07 -6.08 -22.59
C GLY A 44 0.48 -4.89 -21.82
N VAL A 45 0.45 -3.70 -22.41
CA VAL A 45 0.06 -2.44 -21.74
C VAL A 45 -1.35 -2.50 -21.15
N THR A 46 -2.30 -3.08 -21.87
CA THR A 46 -3.70 -3.21 -21.43
C THR A 46 -3.82 -4.15 -20.23
N THR A 47 -3.18 -5.32 -20.29
CA THR A 47 -3.20 -6.32 -19.21
C THR A 47 -2.53 -5.76 -17.95
N ARG A 48 -1.41 -5.06 -18.10
CA ARG A 48 -0.71 -4.38 -16.99
C ARG A 48 -1.60 -3.30 -16.37
N HIS A 49 -2.27 -2.49 -17.18
CA HIS A 49 -3.22 -1.49 -16.70
C HIS A 49 -4.37 -2.11 -15.90
N GLN A 50 -4.98 -3.17 -16.43
CA GLN A 50 -6.07 -3.88 -15.74
C GLN A 50 -5.59 -4.46 -14.40
N MET A 51 -4.43 -5.11 -14.37
CA MET A 51 -3.85 -5.64 -13.13
C MET A 51 -3.58 -4.55 -12.10
N LEU A 52 -2.96 -3.44 -12.50
CA LEU A 52 -2.69 -2.32 -11.59
C LEU A 52 -3.98 -1.69 -11.06
N ALA A 53 -5.00 -1.51 -11.90
CA ALA A 53 -6.31 -1.02 -11.48
C ALA A 53 -6.97 -1.96 -10.46
N ILE A 54 -6.90 -3.27 -10.69
CA ILE A 54 -7.41 -4.29 -9.76
C ILE A 54 -6.67 -4.23 -8.42
N VAL A 55 -5.34 -4.16 -8.43
CA VAL A 55 -4.52 -4.05 -7.22
C VAL A 55 -4.86 -2.78 -6.45
N HIS A 56 -4.92 -1.63 -7.14
CA HIS A 56 -5.25 -0.36 -6.52
C HIS A 56 -6.65 -0.36 -5.89
N ALA A 57 -7.65 -0.94 -6.59
CA ALA A 57 -9.00 -1.09 -6.08
C ALA A 57 -9.05 -1.99 -4.84
N ARG A 58 -8.33 -3.12 -4.84
CA ARG A 58 -8.24 -4.04 -3.69
C ARG A 58 -7.56 -3.39 -2.49
N THR A 59 -6.44 -2.70 -2.69
CA THR A 59 -5.73 -1.98 -1.63
C THR A 59 -6.58 -0.87 -1.04
N ARG A 60 -7.28 -0.09 -1.89
CA ARG A 60 -8.22 0.94 -1.43
C ARG A 60 -9.37 0.34 -0.63
N LYS A 61 -9.95 -0.77 -1.09
CA LYS A 61 -11.02 -1.48 -0.37
C LYS A 61 -10.56 -1.97 1.01
N ARG A 62 -9.37 -2.58 1.09
CA ARG A 62 -8.75 -3.01 2.36
C ARG A 62 -8.47 -1.84 3.30
N ARG A 63 -7.93 -0.73 2.80
CA ARG A 63 -7.70 0.48 3.60
C ARG A 63 -9.00 1.07 4.15
N LYS A 64 -10.05 1.14 3.34
CA LYS A 64 -11.38 1.58 3.79
C LYS A 64 -11.97 0.65 4.83
N ALA A 65 -11.84 -0.67 4.65
CA ALA A 65 -12.31 -1.66 5.62
C ALA A 65 -11.55 -1.55 6.96
N ALA A 66 -10.23 -1.35 6.91
CA ALA A 66 -9.41 -1.10 8.09
C ALA A 66 -9.81 0.21 8.80
N ALA A 67 -10.06 1.28 8.05
CA ALA A 67 -10.52 2.56 8.61
C ALA A 67 -11.95 2.49 9.19
N ALA A 68 -12.83 1.67 8.60
CA ALA A 68 -14.20 1.48 9.09
C ALA A 68 -14.30 0.55 10.31
N GLY A 69 -13.27 -0.26 10.60
CA GLY A 69 -13.22 -1.16 11.75
C GLY A 69 -13.06 -0.46 13.11
N GLY A 70 -12.86 0.86 13.11
CA GLY A 70 -12.39 1.64 14.26
C GLY A 70 -10.90 1.39 14.50
N ASP A 71 -10.20 2.36 15.08
CA ASP A 71 -8.81 2.16 15.47
C ASP A 71 -8.73 0.95 16.42
N ILE A 72 -7.99 -0.07 16.04
CA ILE A 72 -7.79 -1.26 16.86
C ILE A 72 -7.20 -0.82 18.22
N SER A 73 -6.45 0.28 18.26
CA SER A 73 -5.96 0.91 19.48
C SER A 73 -7.09 1.35 20.42
N ASP A 74 -8.20 1.91 19.90
CA ASP A 74 -9.35 2.31 20.72
C ASP A 74 -10.12 1.09 21.26
N ARG A 75 -10.28 0.04 20.44
CA ARG A 75 -10.89 -1.22 20.91
C ARG A 75 -10.05 -1.89 22.00
N LEU A 76 -8.72 -1.83 21.89
CA LEU A 76 -7.81 -2.38 22.90
C LEU A 76 -7.76 -1.52 24.17
N ARG A 77 -7.86 -0.19 24.05
CA ARG A 77 -7.97 0.74 25.18
C ARG A 77 -9.20 0.45 26.04
N GLY A 78 -10.33 0.12 25.42
CA GLY A 78 -11.56 -0.28 26.13
C GLY A 78 -11.45 -1.63 26.88
N LEU A 79 -10.40 -2.42 26.61
CA LEU A 79 -10.13 -3.70 27.28
C LEU A 79 -9.06 -3.59 28.37
N SER A 80 -8.50 -2.40 28.64
CA SER A 80 -7.51 -2.20 29.69
C SER A 80 -8.18 -2.32 31.08
N LEU A 81 -7.85 -3.38 31.81
CA LEU A 81 -8.26 -3.55 33.21
C LEU A 81 -7.60 -2.46 34.06
N GLN A 82 -8.42 -1.71 34.79
CA GLN A 82 -7.97 -0.74 35.77
C GLN A 82 -7.45 -1.51 36.98
N GLU A 83 -6.14 -1.77 37.01
CA GLU A 83 -5.45 -2.31 38.18
C GLU A 83 -5.70 -1.35 39.35
N GLY A 84 -6.33 -1.85 40.41
CA GLY A 84 -6.78 -1.06 41.55
C GLY A 84 -5.65 -0.29 42.23
N ASP A 85 -5.95 0.97 42.57
CA ASP A 85 -5.09 1.84 43.36
C ASP A 85 -4.89 1.29 44.78
N PRO A 86 -3.66 1.01 45.24
CA PRO A 86 -3.39 0.62 46.63
C PRO A 86 -3.26 1.87 47.51
N SER A 87 -4.31 2.68 47.61
CA SER A 87 -4.23 3.93 48.38
C SER A 87 -5.55 4.25 49.09
N GLN A 88 -5.99 3.42 50.05
CA GLN A 88 -6.90 3.85 51.12
C GLN A 88 -7.12 2.73 52.14
N ASP A 89 -6.29 2.69 53.19
CA ASP A 89 -6.76 2.33 54.53
C ASP A 89 -5.77 2.84 55.58
N SER A 90 -5.97 4.09 55.98
CA SER A 90 -5.37 4.66 57.17
C SER A 90 -6.32 5.75 57.65
N GLN A 91 -7.21 5.39 58.58
CA GLN A 91 -7.65 6.20 59.72
C GLN A 91 -8.87 5.53 60.37
N ASP A 92 -8.63 4.73 61.40
CA ASP A 92 -9.57 4.66 62.51
C ASP A 92 -8.79 4.53 63.83
N SER A 93 -8.56 5.66 64.46
CA SER A 93 -8.10 5.78 65.84
C SER A 93 -8.45 7.18 66.29
N GLN A 94 -9.53 7.29 67.05
CA GLN A 94 -9.64 7.98 68.34
C GLN A 94 -11.10 8.34 68.56
N ASP A 95 -11.75 7.66 69.50
CA ASP A 95 -12.66 8.30 70.45
C ASP A 95 -12.89 7.38 71.65
N SER A 96 -12.20 7.69 72.75
CA SER A 96 -12.44 7.13 74.07
C SER A 96 -12.13 8.20 75.11
N GLN A 97 -13.16 8.96 75.48
CA GLN A 97 -13.36 9.77 76.69
C GLN A 97 -14.81 10.28 76.57
N SER A 98 -15.73 10.14 77.52
CA SER A 98 -15.66 10.03 78.98
C SER A 98 -16.86 9.28 79.54
#